data_AF-S9QGN4-F1
#
_entry.id   AF-S9QGN4-F1
#
_cell.length_a   1.000
_cell.length_b   1.000
_cell.length_c   1.000
_cell.angle_alpha   90.00
_cell.angle_beta   90.00
_cell.angle_gamma   90.00
#
_symmetry.space_group_name_H-M   'P 1'
#
loop_
_entity.id
_entity.type
_entity.pdbx_description
1 polymer ?
#
loop_
_entity_poly.entity_id
_entity_poly.type
_entity_poly.pdbx_seq_one_letter_code
_entity_poly.pdbx_strand_id
1 'polypeptide(L)'
;MDMSALPERGEYEAPRPEPFDEFTRLRERVRPLVPPESPLLPGTKFGPLVGTATGTFSPLFFYYAEMPLVHPEALDRLRDAGVRGLRGFRTELRFRQGNPPELLELEIPPHGGLHPDCTPERPPRCSKCDWDDFAFPEDPILDAASLPAHTDVFRLSDFETIFIATERFVDTVRRLDFEEVDFRELPVR
;
A
#
# COMPACT_ATOMS: atom_id res chain seq x y z
N MET A 1 -14.86 1.52 -0.41
CA MET A 1 -15.57 2.82 -0.54
C MET A 1 -16.79 2.59 -1.41
N ASP A 2 -17.95 3.14 -1.04
CA ASP A 2 -19.16 3.11 -1.88
C ASP A 2 -19.30 4.45 -2.63
N MET A 3 -19.30 4.40 -3.96
CA MET A 3 -19.51 5.56 -4.83
C MET A 3 -20.96 5.68 -5.34
N SER A 4 -21.89 4.85 -4.84
CA SER A 4 -23.29 4.80 -5.28
C SER A 4 -24.00 6.16 -5.19
N ALA A 5 -23.57 7.02 -4.26
CA ALA A 5 -24.09 8.36 -4.03
C ALA A 5 -23.59 9.42 -5.03
N LEU A 6 -22.61 9.13 -5.87
CA LEU A 6 -22.12 10.07 -6.90
C LEU A 6 -22.97 9.96 -8.17
N PRO A 7 -23.67 11.04 -8.59
CA PRO A 7 -24.45 11.04 -9.83
C PRO A 7 -23.60 10.70 -11.07
N GLU A 8 -22.35 11.16 -11.08
CA GLU A 8 -21.41 10.98 -12.19
C GLU A 8 -20.49 9.76 -12.01
N ARG A 9 -20.91 8.74 -11.25
CA ARG A 9 -20.09 7.53 -11.02
C ARG A 9 -19.58 6.85 -12.30
N GLY A 10 -20.30 7.00 -13.41
CA GLY A 10 -19.89 6.47 -14.72
C GLY A 10 -18.57 7.04 -15.22
N GLU A 11 -18.18 8.24 -14.78
CA GLU A 11 -16.88 8.85 -15.10
C GLU A 11 -15.68 8.09 -14.49
N TYR A 12 -15.91 7.14 -13.58
CA TYR A 12 -14.87 6.39 -12.86
C TYR A 12 -14.82 4.90 -13.23
N GLU A 13 -15.77 4.40 -14.03
CA GLU A 13 -15.89 2.97 -14.34
C GLU A 13 -14.80 2.47 -15.30
N ALA A 14 -14.38 3.31 -16.25
CA ALA A 14 -13.40 2.97 -17.27
C ALA A 14 -12.13 3.84 -17.12
N PRO A 15 -10.96 3.22 -16.87
CA PRO A 15 -9.68 3.93 -16.88
C PRO A 15 -9.42 4.54 -18.25
N ARG A 16 -9.05 5.82 -18.27
CA ARG A 16 -8.71 6.55 -19.50
C ARG A 16 -7.73 7.68 -19.22
N PRO A 17 -6.88 8.04 -20.19
CA PRO A 17 -6.08 9.25 -20.08
C PRO A 17 -7.00 10.48 -20.12
N GLU A 18 -6.75 11.43 -19.22
CA GLU A 18 -7.47 12.70 -19.15
C GLU A 18 -6.47 13.86 -19.09
N PRO A 19 -6.82 15.05 -19.61
CA PRO A 19 -6.09 16.27 -19.30
C PRO A 19 -5.99 16.49 -17.79
N PHE A 20 -4.89 17.08 -17.33
CA PHE A 20 -4.63 17.24 -15.89
C PHE A 20 -5.73 18.00 -15.13
N ASP A 21 -6.34 19.02 -15.74
CA ASP A 21 -7.39 19.81 -15.10
C ASP A 21 -8.66 18.96 -14.91
N GLU A 22 -8.94 18.06 -15.86
CA GLU A 22 -10.04 17.12 -15.78
C GLU A 22 -9.76 16.03 -14.74
N PHE A 23 -8.53 15.50 -14.69
CA PHE A 23 -8.10 14.63 -13.59
C PHE A 23 -8.28 15.31 -12.22
N THR A 24 -7.91 16.58 -12.10
CA THR A 24 -8.07 17.34 -10.85
C THR A 24 -9.54 17.47 -10.48
N ARG A 25 -10.42 17.82 -11.43
CA ARG A 25 -11.87 17.88 -11.22
C ARG A 25 -12.44 16.55 -10.71
N LEU A 26 -12.05 15.44 -11.34
CA LEU A 26 -12.47 14.08 -10.95
C LEU A 26 -11.96 13.74 -9.54
N ARG A 27 -10.68 14.00 -9.27
CA ARG A 27 -10.03 13.75 -7.97
C ARG A 27 -10.70 14.51 -6.83
N GLU A 28 -10.98 15.80 -7.02
CA GLU A 28 -11.61 16.63 -5.98
C GLU A 28 -13.05 16.21 -5.70
N ARG A 29 -13.75 15.61 -6.67
CA ARG A 29 -15.12 15.10 -6.48
C ARG A 29 -15.17 13.85 -5.60
N VAL A 30 -14.17 12.97 -5.69
CA VAL A 30 -14.07 11.77 -4.84
C VAL A 30 -13.36 12.03 -3.51
N ARG A 31 -12.62 13.14 -3.37
CA ARG A 31 -11.87 13.50 -2.16
C ARG A 31 -12.67 13.40 -0.86
N PRO A 32 -13.94 13.85 -0.78
CA PRO A 32 -14.72 13.74 0.45
C PRO A 32 -15.09 12.31 0.87
N LEU A 33 -14.92 11.33 -0.04
CA LEU A 33 -15.26 9.93 0.18
C LEU A 33 -14.06 9.07 0.62
N VAL A 34 -12.86 9.65 0.67
CA VAL A 34 -11.64 8.98 1.10
C VAL A 34 -11.04 9.63 2.34
N PRO A 35 -10.22 8.89 3.12
CA PRO A 35 -9.43 9.50 4.16
C PRO A 35 -8.57 10.66 3.59
N PRO A 36 -8.46 11.79 4.29
CA PRO A 36 -7.72 12.97 3.82
C PRO A 36 -6.29 12.67 3.40
N GLU A 37 -5.63 11.78 4.13
CA GLU A 37 -4.24 11.35 3.95
C GLU A 37 -4.04 10.33 2.83
N SER A 38 -5.11 9.75 2.26
CA SER A 38 -4.96 8.76 1.18
C SER A 38 -4.55 9.44 -0.13
N PRO A 39 -3.45 9.01 -0.78
CA PRO A 39 -3.12 9.52 -2.11
C PRO A 39 -4.22 9.10 -3.09
N LEU A 40 -4.60 10.01 -3.99
CA LEU A 40 -5.44 9.67 -5.16
C LEU A 40 -4.64 9.96 -6.42
N LEU A 41 -3.73 9.05 -6.72
CA LEU A 41 -2.90 9.09 -7.92
C LEU A 41 -3.74 8.71 -9.15
N PRO A 42 -3.30 9.11 -10.36
CA PRO A 42 -3.85 8.56 -11.59
C PRO A 42 -3.88 7.03 -11.55
N GLY A 43 -5.01 6.42 -11.92
CA GLY A 43 -5.18 4.97 -11.89
C GLY A 43 -5.55 4.37 -10.53
N THR A 44 -5.76 5.19 -9.49
CA THR A 44 -6.29 4.71 -8.19
C THR A 44 -7.56 3.90 -8.41
N LYS A 45 -7.58 2.68 -7.86
CA LYS A 45 -8.75 1.80 -7.88
C LYS A 45 -9.54 1.94 -6.59
N PHE A 46 -10.86 1.85 -6.70
CA PHE A 46 -11.77 1.89 -5.56
C PHE A 46 -12.55 0.59 -5.45
N GLY A 47 -12.89 0.23 -4.22
CA GLY A 47 -13.60 -1.01 -3.91
C GLY A 47 -12.65 -2.14 -3.51
N PRO A 48 -13.19 -3.35 -3.27
CA PRO A 48 -12.39 -4.49 -2.90
C PRO A 48 -11.54 -4.98 -4.07
N LEU A 49 -10.45 -5.68 -3.79
CA LEU A 49 -9.76 -6.47 -4.80
C LEU A 49 -10.70 -7.53 -5.39
N VAL A 50 -11.03 -7.38 -6.68
CA VAL A 50 -11.90 -8.30 -7.44
C VAL A 50 -11.07 -9.05 -8.47
N GLY A 51 -11.32 -10.35 -8.64
CA GLY A 51 -10.62 -11.13 -9.65
C GLY A 51 -10.83 -12.63 -9.55
N THR A 52 -10.05 -13.39 -10.31
CA THR A 52 -9.93 -14.84 -10.16
C THR A 52 -8.58 -15.15 -9.52
N ALA A 53 -8.58 -15.99 -8.49
CA ALA A 53 -7.37 -16.46 -7.81
C ALA A 53 -7.23 -17.98 -7.93
N THR A 54 -5.99 -18.45 -8.04
CA THR A 54 -5.64 -19.87 -8.13
C THR A 54 -4.27 -20.11 -7.48
N GLY A 55 -4.07 -21.28 -6.89
CA GLY A 55 -2.81 -21.66 -6.25
C GLY A 55 -2.85 -21.52 -4.73
N THR A 56 -1.66 -21.62 -4.13
CA THR A 56 -1.46 -21.52 -2.68
C THR A 56 -1.01 -20.11 -2.33
N PHE A 57 -1.50 -19.60 -1.20
CA PHE A 57 -1.16 -18.30 -0.66
C PHE A 57 -0.56 -18.50 0.73
N SER A 58 0.61 -17.93 0.98
CA SER A 58 1.21 -17.86 2.31
C SER A 58 0.34 -17.06 3.28
N PRO A 59 0.53 -17.26 4.61
CA PRO A 59 -0.10 -16.46 5.66
C PRO A 59 -0.04 -14.95 5.40
N LEU A 60 1.11 -14.47 4.91
CA LEU A 60 1.34 -13.13 4.39
C LEU A 60 1.85 -13.22 2.96
N PHE A 61 1.16 -12.58 2.02
CA PHE A 61 1.47 -12.66 0.59
C PHE A 61 1.74 -11.25 0.04
N PHE A 62 3.02 -10.94 -0.20
CA PHE A 62 3.51 -9.65 -0.72
C PHE A 62 4.15 -9.78 -2.11
N TYR A 63 3.51 -10.52 -3.02
CA TYR A 63 4.07 -10.78 -4.35
C TYR A 63 4.11 -9.54 -5.26
N TYR A 64 3.11 -8.66 -5.13
CA TYR A 64 3.09 -7.35 -5.78
C TYR A 64 2.67 -6.28 -4.79
N ALA A 65 3.22 -5.08 -4.93
CA ALA A 65 2.90 -3.94 -4.08
C ALA A 65 1.38 -3.66 -4.01
N GLU A 66 0.68 -3.94 -5.11
CA GLU A 66 -0.76 -3.72 -5.30
C GLU A 66 -1.65 -4.80 -4.68
N MET A 67 -1.09 -5.93 -4.25
CA MET A 67 -1.85 -7.05 -3.69
C MET A 67 -1.22 -7.58 -2.40
N PRO A 68 -1.11 -6.76 -1.35
CA PRO A 68 -0.73 -7.25 -0.04
C PRO A 68 -1.90 -8.04 0.55
N LEU A 69 -1.81 -9.37 0.53
CA LEU A 69 -2.87 -10.26 1.01
C LEU A 69 -2.45 -10.95 2.31
N VAL A 70 -3.43 -11.24 3.16
CA VAL A 70 -3.22 -11.91 4.44
C VAL A 70 -4.38 -12.87 4.72
N HIS A 71 -4.06 -14.02 5.31
CA HIS A 71 -5.10 -14.91 5.86
C HIS A 71 -5.67 -14.28 7.15
N PRO A 72 -6.99 -14.37 7.39
CA PRO A 72 -7.60 -13.84 8.62
C PRO A 72 -6.88 -14.28 9.91
N GLU A 73 -6.53 -15.57 10.02
CA GLU A 73 -5.84 -16.11 11.19
C GLU A 73 -4.42 -15.53 11.36
N ALA A 74 -3.73 -15.26 10.25
CA ALA A 74 -2.41 -14.65 10.28
C ALA A 74 -2.49 -13.19 10.75
N LEU A 75 -3.50 -12.44 10.27
CA LEU A 75 -3.77 -11.08 10.70
C LEU A 75 -4.08 -11.01 12.20
N ASP A 76 -4.90 -11.93 12.71
CA ASP A 76 -5.22 -12.01 14.14
C ASP A 76 -3.98 -12.33 14.97
N ARG A 77 -3.15 -13.30 14.56
CA ARG A 77 -1.89 -13.62 15.24
C ARG A 77 -0.91 -12.45 15.28
N LEU A 78 -0.83 -11.64 14.21
CA LEU A 78 0.00 -10.43 14.19
C LEU A 78 -0.52 -9.39 15.18
N ARG A 79 -1.83 -9.16 15.23
CA ARG A 79 -2.47 -8.22 16.16
C ARG A 79 -2.30 -8.66 17.61
N ASP A 80 -2.52 -9.94 17.91
CA ASP A 80 -2.34 -10.52 19.24
C ASP A 80 -0.89 -10.43 19.72
N ALA A 81 0.06 -10.48 18.79
CA ALA A 81 1.48 -10.26 19.05
C ALA A 81 1.86 -8.76 19.22
N GLY A 82 0.91 -7.84 19.12
CA GLY A 82 1.11 -6.41 19.33
C GLY A 82 1.61 -5.63 18.10
N VAL A 83 1.46 -6.19 16.89
CA VAL A 83 1.73 -5.47 15.65
C VAL A 83 0.66 -4.40 15.43
N ARG A 84 1.10 -3.16 15.19
CA ARG A 84 0.26 -1.96 15.09
C ARG A 84 -0.10 -1.64 13.65
N GLY A 85 -1.22 -0.94 13.48
CA GLY A 85 -1.63 -0.35 12.20
C GLY A 85 -2.28 -1.31 11.19
N LEU A 86 -2.44 -2.59 11.53
CA LEU A 86 -2.97 -3.58 10.58
C LEU A 86 -4.49 -3.53 10.43
N ARG A 87 -4.96 -3.23 9.22
CA ARG A 87 -6.37 -3.33 8.81
C ARG A 87 -6.51 -4.25 7.59
N GLY A 88 -7.38 -5.24 7.70
CA GLY A 88 -7.70 -6.16 6.61
C GLY A 88 -9.10 -5.92 6.07
N PHE A 89 -9.25 -5.96 4.76
CA PHE A 89 -10.51 -5.75 4.06
C PHE A 89 -10.86 -6.97 3.22
N ARG A 90 -12.14 -7.34 3.19
CA ARG A 90 -12.59 -8.51 2.44
C ARG A 90 -12.37 -8.32 0.94
N THR A 91 -11.79 -9.33 0.30
CA THR A 91 -11.66 -9.38 -1.16
C THR A 91 -12.90 -10.00 -1.80
N GLU A 92 -13.09 -9.76 -3.11
CA GLU A 92 -14.09 -10.45 -3.94
C GLU A 92 -13.41 -11.40 -4.94
N LEU A 93 -12.33 -12.05 -4.49
CA LEU A 93 -11.61 -13.04 -5.27
C LEU A 93 -12.45 -14.31 -5.42
N ARG A 94 -12.59 -14.77 -6.67
CA ARG A 94 -13.23 -16.04 -7.00
C ARG A 94 -12.15 -17.10 -7.20
N PHE A 95 -12.27 -18.19 -6.45
CA PHE A 95 -11.35 -19.31 -6.59
C PHE A 95 -11.96 -20.41 -7.43
N ARG A 96 -11.12 -21.04 -8.27
CA ARG A 96 -11.52 -22.20 -9.08
C ARG A 96 -11.25 -23.55 -8.38
N GLN A 97 -10.53 -23.53 -7.27
CA GLN A 97 -10.18 -24.72 -6.48
C GLN A 97 -11.18 -24.98 -5.34
N GLY A 98 -11.28 -26.24 -4.90
CA GLY A 98 -12.08 -26.62 -3.74
C GLY A 98 -11.45 -26.15 -2.44
N ASN A 99 -12.27 -25.76 -1.45
CA ASN A 99 -11.86 -25.19 -0.16
C ASN A 99 -10.87 -24.03 -0.30
N PRO A 100 -11.24 -22.94 -0.98
CA PRO A 100 -10.35 -21.80 -1.11
C PRO A 100 -10.08 -21.12 0.23
N PRO A 101 -8.87 -20.57 0.44
CA PRO A 101 -8.60 -19.76 1.61
C PRO A 101 -9.44 -18.48 1.56
N GLU A 102 -9.79 -17.96 2.73
CA GLU A 102 -10.22 -16.57 2.83
C GLU A 102 -8.98 -15.67 2.78
N LEU A 103 -9.00 -14.65 1.91
CA LEU A 103 -7.94 -13.67 1.80
C LEU A 103 -8.49 -12.28 2.05
N LEU A 104 -7.82 -11.56 2.93
CA LEU A 104 -8.05 -10.14 3.18
C LEU A 104 -6.98 -9.34 2.44
N GLU A 105 -7.37 -8.22 1.86
CA GLU A 105 -6.45 -7.19 1.40
C GLU A 105 -5.99 -6.38 2.62
N LEU A 106 -4.69 -6.37 2.86
CA LEU A 106 -4.09 -5.61 3.94
C LEU A 106 -3.91 -4.16 3.48
N GLU A 107 -4.50 -3.22 4.21
CA GLU A 107 -4.27 -1.82 3.94
C GLU A 107 -2.91 -1.40 4.48
N ILE A 108 -2.07 -0.88 3.59
CA ILE A 108 -0.71 -0.44 3.89
C ILE A 108 -0.54 0.99 3.34
N PRO A 109 -0.91 2.03 4.13
CA PRO A 109 -0.78 3.42 3.69
C PRO A 109 0.68 3.85 3.51
N PRO A 110 0.95 4.87 2.67
CA PRO A 110 2.28 5.40 2.50
C PRO A 110 2.69 6.29 3.68
N HIS A 111 3.88 6.05 4.22
CA HIS A 111 4.51 6.84 5.28
C HIS A 111 6.03 6.85 5.13
N GLY A 112 6.68 7.76 5.85
CA GLY A 112 8.14 7.86 5.86
C GLY A 112 8.72 8.32 4.52
N GLY A 113 9.93 8.84 4.56
CA GLY A 113 10.67 9.26 3.39
C GLY A 113 12.12 8.81 3.43
N LEU A 114 12.76 8.92 2.28
CA LEU A 114 14.20 8.79 2.13
C LEU A 114 14.90 10.04 2.67
N HIS A 115 16.01 9.83 3.35
CA HIS A 115 16.85 10.91 3.83
C HIS A 115 17.51 11.64 2.64
N PRO A 116 17.64 12.98 2.65
CA PRO A 116 18.26 13.74 1.55
C PRO A 116 19.67 13.27 1.19
N ASP A 117 20.44 12.76 2.16
CA ASP A 117 21.79 12.21 1.94
C ASP A 117 21.85 11.08 0.90
N CYS A 118 20.80 10.25 0.74
CA CYS A 118 20.77 9.20 -0.28
C CYS A 118 20.03 9.64 -1.55
N THR A 119 19.60 10.89 -1.64
CA THR A 119 18.90 11.47 -2.80
C THR A 119 19.44 12.83 -3.24
N PRO A 120 20.77 13.07 -3.27
CA PRO A 120 21.33 14.40 -3.53
C PRO A 120 21.04 14.94 -4.94
N GLU A 121 20.77 14.04 -5.89
CA GLU A 121 20.47 14.37 -7.29
C GLU A 121 18.97 14.42 -7.59
N ARG A 122 18.11 14.33 -6.57
CA ARG A 122 16.65 14.35 -6.75
C ARG A 122 16.24 15.67 -7.45
N PRO A 123 15.60 15.59 -8.62
CA PRO A 123 15.18 16.78 -9.34
C PRO A 123 14.08 17.52 -8.57
N PRO A 124 13.87 18.82 -8.86
CA PRO A 124 12.73 19.53 -8.31
C PRO A 124 11.42 18.86 -8.75
N ARG A 125 10.42 18.86 -7.85
CA ARG A 125 9.07 18.35 -8.14
C ARG A 125 8.44 19.08 -9.33
N CYS A 126 7.64 18.36 -10.10
CA CYS A 126 6.92 18.92 -11.24
C CYS A 126 5.99 20.05 -10.79
N SER A 127 6.11 21.23 -11.38
CA SER A 127 5.30 22.40 -11.01
C SER A 127 3.80 22.23 -11.26
N LYS A 128 3.40 21.24 -12.06
CA LYS A 128 2.00 20.96 -12.40
C LYS A 128 1.36 19.91 -11.48
N CYS A 129 2.01 18.76 -11.32
CA CYS A 129 1.45 17.61 -10.62
C CYS A 129 2.17 17.24 -9.32
N ASP A 130 3.23 17.98 -8.96
CA ASP A 130 4.09 17.75 -7.78
C ASP A 130 4.80 16.39 -7.75
N TRP A 131 4.71 15.64 -8.85
CA TRP A 131 5.39 14.37 -9.03
C TRP A 131 6.89 14.58 -9.22
N ASP A 132 7.66 13.67 -8.64
CA ASP A 132 9.10 13.63 -8.65
C ASP A 132 9.59 12.32 -9.26
N ASP A 133 10.30 12.45 -10.37
CA ASP A 133 10.90 11.32 -11.08
C ASP A 133 12.33 11.10 -10.60
N PHE A 134 12.59 10.05 -9.84
CA PHE A 134 13.94 9.63 -9.53
C PHE A 134 14.02 8.13 -9.29
N ALA A 135 15.19 7.55 -9.55
CA ALA A 135 15.43 6.14 -9.33
C ALA A 135 15.54 5.85 -7.82
N PHE A 136 15.09 4.65 -7.43
CA PHE A 136 15.31 4.15 -6.08
C PHE A 136 16.82 4.03 -5.81
N PRO A 137 17.38 4.63 -4.73
CA PRO A 137 18.81 4.58 -4.47
C PRO A 137 19.33 3.16 -4.25
N GLU A 138 20.57 2.88 -4.66
CA GLU A 138 21.24 1.60 -4.37
C GLU A 138 21.42 1.38 -2.86
N ASP A 139 21.81 2.45 -2.15
CA ASP A 139 21.97 2.50 -0.69
C ASP A 139 20.92 3.44 -0.06
N PRO A 140 19.66 3.00 0.08
CA PRO A 140 18.60 3.84 0.63
C PRO A 140 18.77 4.03 2.14
N ILE A 141 18.52 5.24 2.60
CA ILE A 141 18.53 5.64 4.01
C ILE A 141 17.15 6.20 4.34
N LEU A 142 16.52 5.73 5.41
CA LEU A 142 15.24 6.26 5.88
C LEU A 142 15.47 7.53 6.72
N ASP A 143 14.62 8.53 6.51
CA ASP A 143 14.58 9.75 7.33
C ASP A 143 13.83 9.48 8.64
N ALA A 144 14.55 9.48 9.77
CA ALA A 144 14.03 9.21 11.10
C ALA A 144 12.87 10.13 11.47
N ALA A 145 12.93 11.40 11.09
CA ALA A 145 11.94 12.41 11.46
C ALA A 145 10.58 12.17 10.77
N SER A 146 10.58 11.42 9.67
CA SER A 146 9.39 11.12 8.87
C SER A 146 8.69 9.81 9.25
N LEU A 147 9.32 8.97 10.09
CA LEU A 147 8.84 7.61 10.36
C LEU A 147 7.56 7.60 11.23
N PRO A 148 6.55 6.79 10.89
CA PRO A 148 5.30 6.74 11.63
C PRO A 148 5.46 5.98 12.95
N ALA A 149 4.90 6.53 14.03
CA ALA A 149 4.88 5.84 15.34
C ALA A 149 3.68 4.89 15.52
N HIS A 150 2.68 4.93 14.63
CA HIS A 150 1.37 4.30 14.82
C HIS A 150 1.16 3.00 14.01
N THR A 151 2.08 2.68 13.09
CA THR A 151 2.04 1.45 12.29
C THR A 151 3.41 0.77 12.31
N ASP A 152 3.42 -0.55 12.20
CA ASP A 152 4.65 -1.34 12.16
C ASP A 152 5.02 -1.83 10.74
N VAL A 153 4.14 -1.61 9.76
CA VAL A 153 4.36 -1.84 8.32
C VAL A 153 3.69 -0.74 7.50
N PHE A 154 4.37 -0.22 6.49
CA PHE A 154 3.89 0.86 5.62
C PHE A 154 4.57 0.81 4.25
N ARG A 155 4.01 1.52 3.27
CA ARG A 155 4.67 1.76 1.98
C ARG A 155 5.53 3.02 2.10
N LEU A 156 6.72 3.05 1.50
CA LEU A 156 7.55 4.25 1.53
C LEU A 156 6.88 5.37 0.72
N SER A 157 6.71 6.58 1.27
CA SER A 157 6.00 7.66 0.56
C SER A 157 6.68 8.10 -0.74
N ASP A 158 8.00 7.99 -0.83
CA ASP A 158 8.73 8.29 -2.07
C ASP A 158 8.62 7.16 -3.11
N PHE A 159 8.37 5.92 -2.67
CA PHE A 159 8.30 4.72 -3.50
C PHE A 159 7.25 3.75 -2.95
N GLU A 160 5.99 3.93 -3.35
CA GLU A 160 4.88 3.13 -2.81
C GLU A 160 4.97 1.62 -3.13
N THR A 161 5.90 1.23 -4.01
CA THR A 161 6.21 -0.17 -4.30
C THR A 161 7.11 -0.84 -3.26
N ILE A 162 7.71 -0.06 -2.36
CA ILE A 162 8.64 -0.53 -1.32
C ILE A 162 7.91 -0.60 0.01
N PHE A 163 7.92 -1.78 0.63
CA PHE A 163 7.40 -1.99 1.98
C PHE A 163 8.49 -1.78 3.01
N ILE A 164 8.19 -0.98 4.03
CA ILE A 164 9.04 -0.78 5.20
C ILE A 164 8.33 -1.39 6.41
N ALA A 165 9.10 -2.14 7.19
CA ALA A 165 8.63 -2.79 8.40
C ALA A 165 9.56 -2.45 9.57
N THR A 166 8.97 -2.24 10.73
CA THR A 166 9.74 -2.07 11.98
C THR A 166 10.31 -3.40 12.46
N GLU A 167 11.34 -3.36 13.29
CA GLU A 167 11.93 -4.56 13.92
C GLU A 167 10.87 -5.42 14.61
N ARG A 168 9.88 -4.82 15.29
CA ARG A 168 8.77 -5.56 15.91
C ARG A 168 7.99 -6.42 14.92
N PHE A 169 7.70 -5.88 13.74
CA PHE A 169 6.99 -6.62 12.69
C PHE A 169 7.86 -7.78 12.21
N VAL A 170 9.13 -7.50 11.90
CA VAL A 170 10.10 -8.51 11.42
C VAL A 170 10.24 -9.66 12.42
N ASP A 171 10.48 -9.35 13.70
CA ASP A 171 10.64 -10.34 14.75
C ASP A 171 9.37 -11.15 14.98
N THR A 172 8.21 -10.51 14.83
CA THR A 172 6.93 -11.21 14.96
C THR A 172 6.69 -12.14 13.79
N VAL A 173 6.94 -11.70 12.56
CA VAL A 173 6.84 -12.54 11.36
C VAL A 173 7.76 -13.75 11.46
N ARG A 174 9.02 -13.54 11.85
CA ARG A 174 10.00 -14.62 12.07
C ARG A 174 9.55 -15.60 13.16
N ARG A 175 9.04 -15.09 14.29
CA ARG A 175 8.54 -15.93 15.40
C ARG A 175 7.28 -16.73 15.04
N LEU A 176 6.43 -16.17 14.18
CA LEU A 176 5.21 -16.82 13.69
C LEU A 176 5.47 -17.77 12.52
N ASP A 177 6.70 -17.82 12.02
CA ASP A 177 7.16 -18.70 10.95
C ASP A 177 6.47 -18.43 9.60
N PHE A 178 6.29 -17.16 9.25
CA PHE A 178 5.78 -16.80 7.92
C PHE A 178 6.97 -16.67 6.93
N GLU A 179 7.42 -17.82 6.41
CA GLU A 179 8.68 -17.99 5.67
C GLU A 179 8.76 -17.31 4.29
N GLU A 180 7.64 -16.87 3.69
CA GLU A 180 7.61 -16.31 2.33
C GLU A 180 7.92 -14.79 2.26
N VAL A 181 8.41 -14.18 3.34
CA VAL A 181 8.78 -12.77 3.38
C VAL A 181 10.26 -12.59 3.71
N ASP A 182 11.01 -12.04 2.76
CA ASP A 182 12.40 -11.65 2.95
C ASP A 182 12.51 -10.24 3.52
N PHE A 183 13.49 -10.03 4.40
CA PHE A 183 13.75 -8.74 5.03
C PHE A 183 15.18 -8.28 4.78
N ARG A 184 15.32 -7.01 4.37
CA ARG A 184 16.60 -6.31 4.28
C ARG A 184 16.59 -5.17 5.29
N GLU A 185 17.58 -5.15 6.17
CA GLU A 185 17.79 -4.05 7.11
C GLU A 185 18.21 -2.78 6.38
N LEU A 186 17.69 -1.63 6.82
CA LEU A 186 17.98 -0.32 6.25
C LEU A 186 18.51 0.64 7.33
N PRO A 187 19.51 1.47 7.01
CA PRO A 187 19.95 2.53 7.91
C PRO A 187 18.87 3.61 8.05
N VAL A 188 18.83 4.22 9.23
CA VAL A 188 17.96 5.34 9.59
C VAL A 188 18.85 6.52 10.02
N ARG A 189 18.51 7.74 9.59
CA ARG A 189 19.22 8.97 9.98
C ARG A 189 18.26 10.05 10.44
#